data_AF-A0A6M1UFU5-F1
#
_entry.id   AF-A0A6M1UFU5-F1
#
_cell.length_a   1.000
_cell.length_b   1.000
_cell.length_c   1.000
_cell.angle_alpha   90.00
_cell.angle_beta   90.00
_cell.angle_gamma   90.00
#
_symmetry.space_group_name_H-M   'P 1'
#
loop_
_entity.id
_entity.type
_entity.pdbx_description
1 polymer ?
#
loop_
_entity_poly.entity_id
_entity_poly.type
_entity_poly.pdbx_seq_one_letter_code
_entity_poly.pdbx_strand_id
1 'polypeptide(L)' 'MRRAISVPLHEELSITISVGEDFKAIVWKAQYDMDFNTECLFCFSEKITGYRVEDEFGQAGKVAVCPHCEKVNAIYA' A
#
# COMPACT_ATOMS: atom_id res chain seq x y z
N MET A 1 -15.53 -29.31 -31.20
CA MET A 1 -14.53 -28.26 -30.91
C MET A 1 -15.15 -27.23 -29.98
N ARG A 2 -14.79 -27.23 -28.69
CA ARG A 2 -15.21 -26.18 -27.74
C ARG A 2 -13.95 -25.40 -27.37
N ARG A 3 -13.90 -24.13 -27.79
CA ARG A 3 -12.79 -23.22 -27.49
C ARG A 3 -12.70 -23.05 -25.97
N ALA A 4 -11.53 -23.35 -25.41
CA ALA A 4 -11.18 -22.89 -24.08
C ALA A 4 -11.09 -21.36 -24.14
N ILE A 5 -11.93 -20.69 -23.36
CA ILE A 5 -11.82 -19.25 -23.13
C ILE A 5 -10.61 -19.10 -22.21
N SER A 6 -9.48 -18.65 -22.76
CA SER A 6 -8.36 -18.17 -21.98
C SER A 6 -8.80 -16.90 -21.27
N VAL A 7 -9.08 -17.02 -19.97
CA VAL A 7 -9.19 -15.87 -19.07
C VAL A 7 -7.83 -15.16 -19.10
N PRO A 8 -7.75 -13.86 -19.44
CA PRO A 8 -6.49 -13.15 -19.30
C PRO A 8 -6.15 -13.13 -17.81
N LEU A 9 -4.97 -13.63 -17.47
CA LEU A 9 -4.37 -13.39 -16.16
C LEU A 9 -4.37 -11.86 -15.99
N HIS A 10 -5.18 -11.37 -15.05
CA HIS A 10 -5.08 -10.00 -14.59
C HIS A 10 -3.68 -9.91 -13.98
N GLU A 11 -2.71 -9.40 -14.75
CA GLU A 11 -1.51 -8.82 -14.17
C GLU A 11 -2.04 -7.66 -13.32
N GLU A 12 -2.32 -7.95 -12.05
CA GLU A 12 -2.54 -6.93 -11.05
C GLU A 12 -1.30 -6.06 -11.10
N LEU A 13 -1.45 -4.89 -11.72
CA LEU A 13 -0.49 -3.81 -11.66
C LEU A 13 -0.38 -3.44 -10.18
N SER A 14 0.55 -4.09 -9.48
CA SER A 14 0.80 -3.90 -8.07
C SER A 14 1.75 -2.72 -7.94
N ILE A 15 1.29 -1.65 -7.30
CA ILE A 15 2.12 -0.52 -6.95
C ILE A 15 3.42 -1.02 -6.28
N THR A 16 4.57 -0.55 -6.76
CA THR A 16 5.87 -1.00 -6.24
C THR A 16 6.20 -0.21 -4.98
N ILE A 17 5.79 -0.73 -3.83
CA ILE A 17 6.08 -0.15 -2.52
C ILE A 17 6.85 -1.15 -1.69
N SER A 18 7.86 -0.69 -0.96
CA SER A 18 8.64 -1.52 -0.04
C SER A 18 8.41 -1.13 1.42
N VAL A 19 8.39 -2.12 2.31
CA VAL A 19 8.41 -1.87 3.76
C VAL A 19 9.72 -1.16 4.13
N GLY A 20 9.60 -0.10 4.93
CA GLY A 20 10.72 0.76 5.36
C GLY A 20 11.02 1.95 4.45
N GLU A 21 10.41 2.01 3.26
CA GLU A 21 10.46 3.20 2.40
C GLU A 21 9.77 4.39 3.07
N ASP A 22 10.25 5.59 2.77
CA ASP A 22 9.61 6.83 3.19
C ASP A 22 8.31 7.05 2.40
N PHE A 23 7.24 7.32 3.13
CA PHE A 23 5.90 7.49 2.58
C PHE A 23 5.74 8.84 1.88
N LYS A 24 5.29 8.82 0.63
CA LYS A 24 5.11 10.03 -0.20
C LYS A 24 3.65 10.21 -0.58
N ALA A 25 2.85 10.72 0.35
CA ALA A 25 1.39 10.83 0.22
C ALA A 25 0.91 11.48 -1.09
N ILE A 26 1.53 12.59 -1.51
CA ILE A 26 1.13 13.32 -2.73
C ILE A 26 1.43 12.52 -4.00
N VAL A 27 2.60 11.89 -4.05
CA VAL A 27 3.04 11.09 -5.21
C VAL A 27 2.13 9.88 -5.40
N TRP A 28 1.69 9.27 -4.31
CA TRP A 28 0.87 8.08 -4.29
C TRP A 28 -0.64 8.36 -4.16
N LYS A 29 -1.07 9.61 -4.41
CA LYS A 29 -2.48 10.04 -4.29
C LYS A 29 -3.19 9.45 -3.05
N ALA A 30 -2.49 9.47 -1.91
CA ALA A 30 -2.86 8.66 -0.77
C ALA A 30 -4.16 9.14 -0.13
N GLN A 31 -5.07 8.22 0.14
CA GLN A 31 -6.34 8.44 0.83
C GLN A 31 -6.36 7.60 2.11
N TYR A 32 -6.76 8.23 3.22
CA TYR A 32 -6.93 7.51 4.49
C TYR A 32 -7.87 6.32 4.32
N ASP A 33 -7.51 5.18 4.90
CA ASP A 33 -8.34 3.96 4.94
C ASP A 33 -8.78 3.63 6.37
N MET A 34 -7.83 3.41 7.27
CA MET A 34 -8.07 2.99 8.66
C MET A 34 -6.86 3.24 9.56
N ASP A 35 -7.01 3.13 10.87
CA ASP A 35 -5.90 3.12 11.83
C ASP A 35 -5.65 1.71 12.38
N PHE A 36 -4.38 1.41 12.66
CA PHE A 36 -3.92 0.18 13.29
C PHE A 36 -3.36 0.48 14.68
N ASN A 37 -3.82 -0.30 15.67
CA ASN A 37 -3.29 -0.27 17.04
C ASN A 37 -2.14 -1.27 17.17
N THR A 38 -1.02 -0.96 16.51
CA THR A 38 0.19 -1.78 16.52
C THR A 38 1.41 -0.89 16.61
N GLU A 39 2.49 -1.44 17.15
CA GLU A 39 3.78 -0.77 17.22
C GLU A 39 4.45 -0.66 15.84
N CYS A 40 5.09 0.48 15.59
CA CYS A 40 5.92 0.70 14.42
C CYS A 40 7.24 -0.06 14.51
N LEU A 41 7.59 -0.80 13.46
CA LEU A 41 8.82 -1.60 13.38
C LEU A 41 10.10 -0.76 13.37
N PHE A 42 10.01 0.54 13.15
CA PHE A 42 11.17 1.43 12.95
C PHE A 42 11.41 2.41 14.10
N CYS A 43 10.33 2.96 14.69
CA CYS A 43 10.43 3.96 15.75
C CYS A 43 9.69 3.59 17.04
N PHE A 44 9.08 2.40 17.09
CA PHE A 44 8.38 1.87 18.25
C PHE A 44 7.21 2.73 18.77
N SER A 45 6.67 3.61 17.91
CA SER A 45 5.43 4.32 18.23
C SER A 45 4.22 3.42 18.06
N GLU A 46 3.18 3.61 18.87
CA GLU A 46 2.02 2.70 18.97
C GLU A 46 0.90 2.99 17.95
N LYS A 47 1.14 3.90 17.00
CA LYS A 47 0.14 4.32 16.01
C LYS A 47 0.65 4.11 14.61
N ILE A 48 -0.18 3.47 13.79
CA ILE A 48 0.06 3.28 12.36
C ILE A 48 -1.24 3.62 11.62
N THR A 49 -1.14 4.40 10.55
CA THR A 49 -2.28 4.80 9.71
C THR A 49 -2.20 4.11 8.35
N GLY A 50 -3.29 3.47 7.97
CA GLY A 50 -3.50 2.85 6.67
C GLY A 50 -3.94 3.85 5.62
N TYR A 51 -3.37 3.74 4.43
CA TYR A 51 -3.75 4.51 3.25
C TYR A 51 -4.02 3.61 2.07
N ARG A 52 -5.04 3.94 1.29
CA ARG A 52 -5.17 3.53 -0.11
C ARG A 52 -4.30 4.46 -0.94
N VAL A 53 -3.55 3.89 -1.86
CA VAL A 53 -2.60 4.62 -2.70
C VAL A 53 -2.81 4.27 -4.15
N GLU A 54 -2.54 5.24 -5.03
CA GLU A 54 -2.55 5.08 -6.48
C GLU A 54 -1.32 5.79 -7.06
N ASP A 55 -0.52 5.10 -7.88
CA ASP A 55 0.64 5.71 -8.53
C ASP A 55 0.25 6.54 -9.78
N GLU A 56 1.26 7.07 -10.47
CA GLU A 56 1.08 7.83 -11.71
C GLU A 56 0.57 7.00 -12.89
N PHE A 57 0.72 5.67 -12.84
CA PHE A 57 0.25 4.74 -13.85
C PHE A 57 -1.16 4.19 -13.54
N GLY A 58 -1.79 4.63 -12.44
CA GLY A 58 -3.12 4.19 -12.01
C GLY A 58 -3.11 2.87 -11.23
N GLN A 59 -1.95 2.42 -10.75
CA GLN A 59 -1.83 1.20 -9.96
C GLN A 59 -2.22 1.45 -8.52
N ALA A 60 -3.19 0.70 -8.01
CA ALA A 60 -3.70 0.85 -6.66
C ALA A 60 -3.04 -0.12 -5.68
N GLY A 61 -2.94 0.29 -4.42
CA GLY A 61 -2.53 -0.58 -3.31
C GLY A 61 -2.95 -0.02 -1.96
N LYS A 62 -2.62 -0.75 -0.89
CA LYS A 62 -2.83 -0.27 0.47
C LYS A 62 -1.59 -0.45 1.32
N VAL A 63 -1.26 0.58 2.08
CA VAL A 63 -0.04 0.65 2.88
C VAL A 63 -0.34 1.15 4.28
N ALA A 64 0.31 0.56 5.27
CA ALA A 64 0.25 0.99 6.65
C ALA A 64 1.51 1.81 6.92
N VAL A 65 1.35 3.04 7.41
CA VAL A 65 2.42 4.04 7.54
C VAL A 65 2.47 4.55 8.96
N CYS A 66 3.67 4.72 9.50
CA CYS A 66 3.83 5.37 10.79
C CYS A 66 3.73 6.91 10.66
N PRO A 67 2.84 7.59 11.42
CA PRO A 67 2.74 9.05 11.38
C PRO A 67 3.90 9.76 12.09
N HIS A 68 4.75 9.03 12.82
CA HIS A 68 5.89 9.60 13.55
C HIS A 68 7.19 9.61 12.74
N CYS A 69 7.50 8.50 12.06
CA CYS A 69 8.72 8.37 11.27
C CYS A 69 8.47 8.31 9.75
N GLU A 70 7.20 8.38 9.33
CA GLU A 70 6.77 8.41 7.94
C GLU A 70 7.20 7.19 7.11
N LYS A 71 7.53 6.07 7.77
CA LYS A 71 7.92 4.83 7.09
C LYS A 71 6.73 3.93 6.82
N VAL A 72 6.77 3.26 5.67
CA VAL A 72 5.85 2.17 5.34
C VAL A 72 6.14 1.00 6.28
N ASN A 73 5.18 0.71 7.15
CA ASN A 73 5.23 -0.35 8.15
C ASN A 73 4.79 -1.70 7.57
N ALA A 74 3.81 -1.70 6.66
CA ALA A 74 3.30 -2.91 6.00
C ALA A 74 2.55 -2.58 4.70
N ILE A 75 2.32 -3.61 3.88
CA ILE A 75 1.44 -3.60 2.71
C ILE A 75 0.32 -4.60 2.98
N TYR A 76 -0.94 -4.26 2.69
CA TYR A 76 -2.10 -5.10 3.00
C TYR A 76 -3.13 -5.13 1.87
N ALA A 77 -4.01 -6.14 1.89
CA ALA A 77 -5.08 -6.38 0.91
C ALA A 77 -6.44 -5.90 1.44
#